data_AF-A0A8G2BJK6-F1
#
_entry.id   AF-A0A8G2BJK6-F1
#
_cell.length_a   1.000
_cell.length_b   1.000
_cell.length_c   1.000
_cell.angle_alpha   90.00
_cell.angle_beta   90.00
_cell.angle_gamma   90.00
#
_symmetry.space_group_name_H-M   'P 1'
#
loop_
_entity.id
_entity.type
_entity.pdbx_description
1 polymer ?
#
loop_
_entity_poly.entity_id
_entity_poly.type
_entity_poly.pdbx_seq_one_letter_code
_entity_poly.pdbx_strand_id
1 'polypeptide(L)'
;MTQAPWPETDGAAAITRAVTRGAARLFEDLGHAVVTELRLANGRRADIVALAPDGTVTIVEVKSGIPDFAADRKWVDYGPFCDRFFFAVSPDFPLERLPDPDTCGLIVADAWGAEILREAPVVRLAAARRKAITLRFAATAARRLRGLEDPRL
;
A
#
# COMPACT_ATOMS: atom_id res chain seq x y z
N MET A 1 6.80 30.46 2.07
CA MET A 1 5.40 30.01 1.88
C MET A 1 5.04 29.14 3.07
N THR A 2 4.08 29.57 3.89
CA THR A 2 3.60 28.80 5.04
C THR A 2 2.85 27.57 4.54
N GLN A 3 3.36 26.38 4.86
CA GLN A 3 2.71 25.12 4.55
C GLN A 3 1.33 25.12 5.23
N ALA A 4 0.26 24.90 4.46
CA ALA A 4 -1.09 24.82 5.02
C ALA A 4 -1.12 23.75 6.12
N PRO A 5 -1.90 23.96 7.21
CA PRO A 5 -2.00 22.99 8.27
C PRO A 5 -2.48 21.65 7.73
N TRP A 6 -1.86 20.56 8.19
CA TRP A 6 -2.31 19.21 7.89
C TRP A 6 -3.76 19.03 8.33
N PRO A 7 -4.57 18.29 7.56
CA PRO A 7 -5.99 18.23 7.79
C PRO A 7 -6.30 17.59 9.16
N GLU A 8 -7.40 18.05 9.76
CA GLU A 8 -8.01 17.42 10.91
C GLU A 8 -8.38 15.94 10.63
N THR A 9 -8.70 15.18 11.67
CA THR A 9 -8.88 13.71 11.59
C THR A 9 -9.85 13.25 10.50
N ASP A 10 -10.96 13.96 10.29
CA ASP A 10 -11.93 13.63 9.24
C ASP A 10 -11.36 13.83 7.82
N GLY A 11 -10.53 14.85 7.64
CA GLY A 11 -9.80 15.09 6.40
C GLY A 11 -8.72 14.03 6.16
N ALA A 12 -8.01 13.60 7.20
CA ALA A 12 -7.02 12.52 7.11
C ALA A 12 -7.67 11.21 6.63
N ALA A 13 -8.83 10.83 7.19
CA ALA A 13 -9.55 9.63 6.77
C ALA A 13 -10.04 9.71 5.31
N ALA A 14 -10.45 10.89 4.85
CA ALA A 14 -10.83 11.11 3.46
C ALA A 14 -9.63 10.97 2.51
N ILE A 15 -8.46 11.52 2.89
CA ILE A 15 -7.22 11.36 2.13
C ILE A 15 -6.81 9.90 2.05
N THR A 16 -6.79 9.17 3.18
CA THR A 16 -6.47 7.73 3.16
C THR A 16 -7.36 7.00 2.17
N ARG A 17 -8.68 7.18 2.22
CA ARG A 17 -9.59 6.52 1.27
C ARG A 17 -9.32 6.89 -0.19
N ALA A 18 -9.06 8.16 -0.47
CA ALA A 18 -8.76 8.64 -1.81
C ALA A 18 -7.47 8.02 -2.33
N VAL A 19 -6.36 8.18 -1.61
CA VAL A 19 -5.03 7.65 -1.97
C VAL A 19 -5.06 6.14 -2.11
N THR A 20 -5.71 5.41 -1.19
CA THR A 20 -5.85 3.95 -1.28
C THR A 20 -6.56 3.54 -2.58
N ARG A 21 -7.63 4.25 -2.96
CA ARG A 21 -8.40 3.96 -4.18
C ARG A 21 -7.58 4.22 -5.43
N GLY A 22 -6.92 5.37 -5.53
CA GLY A 22 -6.10 5.71 -6.69
C GLY A 22 -4.93 4.74 -6.87
N ALA A 23 -4.22 4.44 -5.77
CA ALA A 23 -3.10 3.50 -5.80
C ALA A 23 -3.56 2.06 -6.16
N ALA A 24 -4.72 1.61 -5.65
CA ALA A 24 -5.27 0.32 -6.04
C ALA A 24 -5.58 0.26 -7.55
N ARG A 25 -6.23 1.30 -8.10
CA ARG A 25 -6.54 1.40 -9.53
C ARG A 25 -5.31 1.34 -10.42
N LEU A 26 -4.24 2.04 -10.03
CA LEU A 26 -2.97 1.97 -10.75
C LEU A 26 -2.48 0.52 -10.90
N PHE A 27 -2.55 -0.29 -9.84
CA PHE A 27 -2.16 -1.70 -9.94
C PHE A 27 -3.14 -2.55 -10.73
N GLU A 28 -4.44 -2.27 -10.65
CA GLU A 28 -5.45 -2.93 -11.48
C GLU A 28 -5.23 -2.63 -12.97
N ASP A 29 -4.91 -1.38 -13.33
CA ASP A 29 -4.58 -0.97 -14.69
C ASP A 29 -3.28 -1.64 -15.20
N LEU A 30 -2.35 -1.95 -14.30
CA LEU A 30 -1.16 -2.77 -14.57
C LEU A 30 -1.45 -4.29 -14.64
N GLY A 31 -2.72 -4.70 -14.45
CA GLY A 31 -3.14 -6.09 -14.50
C GLY A 31 -2.83 -6.91 -13.23
N HIS A 32 -2.59 -6.25 -12.10
CA HIS A 32 -2.38 -6.91 -10.81
C HIS A 32 -3.71 -7.09 -10.05
N ALA A 33 -3.79 -8.14 -9.24
CA ALA A 33 -4.87 -8.30 -8.27
C ALA A 33 -4.53 -7.54 -6.98
N VAL A 34 -5.52 -6.89 -6.35
CA VAL A 34 -5.31 -6.05 -5.16
C VAL A 34 -6.14 -6.54 -3.97
N VAL A 35 -5.53 -6.53 -2.78
CA VAL A 35 -6.20 -6.71 -1.48
C VAL A 35 -5.72 -5.60 -0.54
N THR A 36 -6.65 -4.84 0.01
CA THR A 36 -6.35 -3.81 1.02
C THR A 36 -6.32 -4.38 2.43
N GLU A 37 -5.69 -3.72 3.40
CA GLU A 37 -5.74 -4.07 4.82
C GLU A 37 -5.35 -5.54 5.11
N LEU A 38 -4.31 -6.06 4.44
CA LEU A 38 -3.88 -7.46 4.58
C LEU A 38 -3.00 -7.62 5.83
N ARG A 39 -3.45 -8.44 6.78
CA ARG A 39 -2.62 -8.82 7.94
C ARG A 39 -1.45 -9.72 7.51
N LEU A 40 -0.26 -9.44 8.02
CA LEU A 40 0.98 -10.17 7.72
C LEU A 40 1.35 -11.14 8.85
N ALA A 41 2.39 -11.96 8.63
CA ALA A 41 2.74 -13.04 9.56
C ALA A 41 3.34 -12.50 10.87
N ASN A 42 3.93 -11.30 10.81
CA ASN A 42 4.49 -10.59 11.94
C ASN A 42 3.44 -9.76 12.72
N GLY A 43 2.15 -9.90 12.40
CA GLY A 43 1.07 -9.15 13.04
C GLY A 43 0.90 -7.71 12.53
N ARG A 44 1.74 -7.23 11.59
CA ARG A 44 1.52 -5.96 10.88
C ARG A 44 0.32 -6.09 9.92
N ARG A 45 -0.14 -4.96 9.42
CA ARG A 45 -1.20 -4.87 8.42
C ARG A 45 -0.70 -3.97 7.31
N ALA A 46 -0.59 -4.50 6.10
CA ALA A 46 -0.26 -3.71 4.91
C ALA A 46 -1.54 -3.06 4.38
N ASP A 47 -1.48 -1.77 4.08
CA ASP A 47 -2.65 -1.02 3.59
C ASP A 47 -3.09 -1.51 2.21
N ILE A 48 -2.13 -1.76 1.31
CA ILE A 48 -2.37 -2.34 -0.02
C ILE A 48 -1.36 -3.45 -0.28
N VAL A 49 -1.85 -4.59 -0.77
CA VAL A 49 -1.02 -5.65 -1.35
C VAL A 49 -1.48 -5.88 -2.78
N ALA A 50 -0.56 -5.75 -3.73
CA ALA A 50 -0.79 -6.06 -5.14
C ALA A 50 -0.01 -7.32 -5.54
N LEU A 51 -0.68 -8.21 -6.26
CA LEU A 51 -0.12 -9.46 -6.78
C LEU A 51 -0.16 -9.44 -8.31
N ALA A 52 1.02 -9.40 -8.91
CA ALA A 52 1.19 -9.44 -10.35
C ALA A 52 0.98 -10.88 -10.92
N PRO A 53 0.67 -11.02 -12.21
CA PRO A 53 0.51 -12.33 -12.87
C PRO A 53 1.76 -13.23 -12.79
N ASP A 54 2.95 -12.64 -12.71
CA ASP A 54 4.23 -13.37 -12.55
C ASP A 54 4.52 -13.78 -11.10
N GLY A 55 3.61 -13.45 -10.17
CA GLY A 55 3.73 -13.73 -8.74
C GLY A 55 4.55 -12.70 -7.96
N THR A 56 4.95 -11.57 -8.57
CA THR A 56 5.57 -10.44 -7.87
C THR A 56 4.58 -9.84 -6.87
N VAL A 57 5.02 -9.66 -5.63
CA VAL A 57 4.22 -9.13 -4.53
C VAL A 57 4.69 -7.72 -4.21
N THR A 58 3.78 -6.75 -4.31
CA THR A 58 4.04 -5.37 -3.94
C THR A 58 3.24 -5.01 -2.70
N ILE A 59 3.87 -4.40 -1.71
CA ILE A 59 3.20 -3.75 -0.59
C ILE A 59 3.25 -2.24 -0.81
N VAL A 60 2.14 -1.56 -0.58
CA VAL A 60 2.16 -0.10 -0.43
C VAL A 60 1.51 0.34 0.86
N GLU A 61 2.17 1.28 1.51
CA GLU A 61 1.72 1.91 2.74
C GLU A 61 1.20 3.32 2.41
N VAL A 62 -0.03 3.61 2.81
CA VAL A 62 -0.72 4.86 2.49
C VAL A 62 -0.48 5.87 3.60
N LYS A 63 0.01 7.07 3.27
CA LYS A 63 0.21 8.14 4.24
C LYS A 63 -0.69 9.33 3.94
N SER A 64 -1.58 9.60 4.89
CA SER A 64 -2.55 10.70 4.83
C SER A 64 -1.93 12.08 5.08
N GLY A 65 -0.72 12.12 5.64
CA GLY A 65 0.03 13.34 5.88
C GLY A 65 1.27 13.11 6.73
N ILE A 66 1.96 14.20 7.08
CA ILE A 66 3.20 14.13 7.85
C ILE A 66 3.06 13.50 9.24
N PRO A 67 2.00 13.76 10.03
CA PRO A 67 1.84 13.11 11.32
C PRO A 67 1.74 11.58 11.20
N ASP A 68 1.02 11.09 10.20
CA ASP A 68 0.84 9.67 9.91
C ASP A 68 2.17 9.00 9.49
N PHE A 69 2.90 9.66 8.59
CA PHE A 69 4.24 9.20 8.20
C PHE A 69 5.23 9.18 9.39
N ALA A 70 5.24 10.24 10.21
CA ALA A 70 6.15 10.32 11.35
C ALA A 70 5.87 9.28 12.45
N ALA A 71 4.62 8.84 12.57
CA ALA A 71 4.22 7.79 13.51
C ALA A 71 4.67 6.39 13.04
N ASP A 72 4.76 6.17 11.73
CA ASP A 72 5.16 4.90 11.15
C ASP A 72 6.68 4.73 11.11
N ARG A 73 7.21 4.24 12.24
CA ARG A 73 8.63 3.89 12.37
C ARG A 73 8.94 2.43 12.05
N LYS A 74 7.95 1.67 11.61
CA LYS A 74 8.04 0.20 11.50
C LYS A 74 7.83 -0.31 10.09
N TRP A 75 7.75 0.58 9.11
CA TRP A 75 7.62 0.24 7.70
C TRP A 75 8.72 -0.70 7.19
N VAL A 76 9.92 -0.64 7.77
CA VAL A 76 11.02 -1.58 7.45
C VAL A 76 10.66 -3.04 7.73
N ASP A 77 9.69 -3.31 8.61
CA ASP A 77 9.20 -4.66 8.92
C ASP A 77 8.41 -5.29 7.76
N TYR A 78 8.05 -4.52 6.72
CA TYR A 78 7.30 -5.01 5.56
C TYR A 78 8.20 -5.68 4.50
N GLY A 79 9.47 -5.32 4.43
CA GLY A 79 10.42 -5.83 3.41
C GLY A 79 10.44 -7.35 3.26
N PRO A 80 10.43 -8.15 4.34
CA PRO A 80 10.38 -9.61 4.25
C PRO A 80 9.08 -10.20 3.64
N PHE A 81 8.08 -9.38 3.29
CA PHE A 81 6.76 -9.79 2.82
C PHE A 81 6.40 -9.30 1.41
N CYS A 82 7.28 -8.54 0.76
CA CYS A 82 7.08 -8.07 -0.61
C CYS A 82 8.39 -8.11 -1.41
N ASP A 83 8.27 -8.18 -2.73
CA ASP A 83 9.38 -7.90 -3.65
C ASP A 83 9.64 -6.41 -3.83
N ARG A 84 8.59 -5.61 -3.68
CA ARG A 84 8.60 -4.16 -3.90
C ARG A 84 7.80 -3.47 -2.80
N PHE A 85 8.35 -2.40 -2.26
CA PHE A 85 7.69 -1.59 -1.23
C PHE A 85 7.55 -0.14 -1.71
N PHE A 86 6.34 0.40 -1.61
CA PHE A 86 6.03 1.78 -1.97
C PHE A 86 5.37 2.52 -0.79
N PHE A 87 5.62 3.82 -0.71
CA PHE A 87 4.66 4.72 -0.07
C PHE A 87 3.69 5.26 -1.11
N ALA A 88 2.42 5.41 -0.74
CA ALA A 88 1.43 6.16 -1.52
C ALA A 88 0.96 7.38 -0.72
N VAL A 89 0.98 8.55 -1.35
CA VAL A 89 0.64 9.84 -0.71
C VAL A 89 -0.26 10.69 -1.62
N SER A 90 -0.89 11.72 -1.06
CA SER A 90 -1.65 12.69 -1.85
C SER A 90 -0.73 13.65 -2.62
N PRO A 91 -1.23 14.34 -3.66
CA PRO A 91 -0.47 15.36 -4.39
C PRO A 91 0.03 16.51 -3.52
N ASP A 92 -0.65 16.79 -2.41
CA ASP A 92 -0.29 17.85 -1.47
C ASP A 92 0.79 17.43 -0.46
N PHE A 93 1.28 16.18 -0.52
CA PHE A 93 2.28 15.69 0.40
C PHE A 93 3.68 16.26 0.09
N PRO A 94 4.44 16.76 1.08
CA PRO A 94 5.80 17.26 0.88
C PRO A 94 6.75 16.09 0.66
N LEU A 95 7.00 15.77 -0.61
CA LEU A 95 7.75 14.58 -1.02
C LEU A 95 9.18 14.57 -0.48
N GLU A 96 9.77 15.73 -0.18
CA GLU A 96 11.09 15.89 0.43
C GLU A 96 11.19 15.31 1.85
N ARG A 97 10.07 14.94 2.47
CA ARG A 97 10.01 14.33 3.80
C ARG A 97 10.09 12.81 3.76
N LEU A 98 9.91 12.19 2.59
CA LEU A 98 9.92 10.74 2.45
C LEU A 98 11.34 10.17 2.51
N PRO A 99 11.50 8.87 2.80
CA PRO A 99 12.81 8.25 2.90
C PRO A 99 13.58 8.27 1.57
N ASP A 100 14.87 7.95 1.69
CA ASP A 100 15.82 7.89 0.59
C ASP A 100 15.25 7.10 -0.61
N PRO A 101 15.38 7.62 -1.84
CA PRO A 101 15.03 6.95 -3.08
C PRO A 101 15.42 5.47 -3.19
N ASP A 102 16.57 5.09 -2.63
CA ASP A 102 17.12 3.74 -2.76
C ASP A 102 16.48 2.72 -1.80
N THR A 103 15.56 3.15 -0.94
CA THR A 103 14.93 2.29 0.08
C THR A 103 13.46 1.97 -0.20
N CYS A 104 12.76 2.80 -0.97
CA CYS A 104 11.34 2.64 -1.24
C CYS A 104 10.90 3.37 -2.51
N GLY A 105 9.89 2.82 -3.18
CA GLY A 105 9.20 3.52 -4.26
C GLY A 105 8.21 4.56 -3.73
N LEU A 106 7.77 5.43 -4.64
CA LEU A 106 6.81 6.49 -4.35
C LEU A 106 5.69 6.50 -5.40
N ILE A 107 4.47 6.46 -4.91
CA ILE A 107 3.24 6.66 -5.66
C ILE A 107 2.58 7.94 -5.18
N VAL A 108 2.16 8.80 -6.12
CA VAL A 108 1.25 9.91 -5.83
C VAL A 108 -0.12 9.54 -6.36
N ALA A 109 -1.13 9.63 -5.51
CA ALA A 109 -2.48 9.15 -5.81
C ALA A 109 -3.56 10.08 -5.27
N ASP A 110 -4.70 10.08 -5.94
CA ASP A 110 -5.93 10.71 -5.49
C ASP A 110 -7.12 9.74 -5.63
N ALA A 111 -8.36 10.24 -5.51
CA ALA A 111 -9.54 9.39 -5.62
C ALA A 111 -9.79 8.83 -7.04
N TRP A 112 -9.08 9.31 -8.06
CA TRP A 112 -9.30 9.00 -9.46
C TRP A 112 -8.25 8.03 -10.00
N GLY A 113 -6.98 8.24 -9.68
CA GLY A 113 -5.88 7.41 -10.16
C GLY A 113 -4.59 7.66 -9.38
N ALA A 114 -3.48 7.17 -9.94
CA ALA A 114 -2.16 7.36 -9.35
C ALA A 114 -1.04 7.26 -10.38
N GLU A 115 0.13 7.78 -10.03
CA GLU A 115 1.36 7.72 -10.81
C GLU A 115 2.52 7.23 -9.95
N ILE A 116 3.38 6.38 -10.52
CA ILE A 116 4.66 6.00 -9.91
C ILE A 116 5.67 7.11 -10.21
N LEU A 117 5.95 7.96 -9.23
CA LEU A 117 7.00 8.99 -9.39
C LEU A 117 8.40 8.44 -9.15
N ARG A 118 8.51 7.35 -8.39
CA ARG A 118 9.77 6.67 -8.13
C ARG A 118 9.55 5.17 -8.04
N GLU A 119 10.27 4.44 -8.88
CA GLU A 119 10.26 2.98 -8.85
C GLU A 119 10.84 2.44 -7.54
N ALA A 120 10.21 1.41 -6.98
CA ALA A 120 10.74 0.72 -5.82
C ALA A 120 11.91 -0.20 -6.22
N PRO A 121 12.99 -0.26 -5.43
CA PRO A 121 13.99 -1.31 -5.53
C PRO A 121 13.34 -2.71 -5.48
N VAL A 122 13.90 -3.66 -6.20
CA VAL A 122 13.39 -5.04 -6.25
C VAL A 122 14.23 -5.93 -5.36
N VAL A 123 13.61 -6.46 -4.30
CA VAL A 123 14.23 -7.42 -3.38
C VAL A 123 13.44 -8.72 -3.43
N ARG A 124 13.89 -9.68 -4.24
CA ARG A 124 13.12 -10.91 -4.49
C ARG A 124 12.84 -11.70 -3.22
N LEU A 125 11.56 -12.02 -2.99
CA LEU A 125 11.17 -12.93 -1.91
C LEU A 125 11.69 -14.34 -2.16
N ALA A 126 12.19 -14.95 -1.08
CA ALA A 126 12.42 -16.39 -1.03
C ALA A 126 11.13 -17.15 -1.36
N ALA A 127 11.25 -18.26 -2.09
CA ALA A 127 10.10 -19.02 -2.60
C ALA A 127 9.10 -19.43 -1.51
N ALA A 128 9.58 -19.86 -0.34
CA ALA A 128 8.72 -20.20 0.79
C ALA A 128 7.92 -19.00 1.32
N ARG A 129 8.53 -17.81 1.38
CA ARG A 129 7.85 -16.57 1.79
C ARG A 129 6.82 -16.13 0.77
N ARG A 130 7.17 -16.19 -0.52
CA ARG A 130 6.24 -15.92 -1.64
C ARG A 130 5.00 -16.81 -1.55
N LYS A 131 5.19 -18.13 -1.43
CA LYS A 131 4.07 -19.07 -1.26
C LYS A 131 3.19 -18.69 -0.06
N ALA A 132 3.79 -18.38 1.08
CA ALA A 132 3.05 -18.04 2.30
C ALA A 132 2.21 -16.76 2.13
N ILE A 133 2.78 -15.68 1.56
CA ILE A 133 2.04 -14.43 1.35
C ILE A 133 0.95 -14.58 0.29
N THR A 134 1.21 -15.30 -0.81
CA THR A 134 0.22 -15.58 -1.86
C THR A 134 -0.97 -16.37 -1.33
N LEU A 135 -0.74 -17.41 -0.52
CA LEU A 135 -1.83 -18.16 0.12
C LEU A 135 -2.66 -17.28 1.05
N ARG A 136 -2.01 -16.41 1.82
CA ARG A 136 -2.71 -15.49 2.72
C ARG A 136 -3.54 -14.46 1.96
N PHE A 137 -2.98 -13.90 0.88
CA PHE A 137 -3.65 -13.00 -0.04
C PHE A 137 -4.91 -13.68 -0.61
N ALA A 138 -4.76 -14.86 -1.23
CA ALA A 138 -5.86 -15.58 -1.85
C ALA A 138 -6.97 -15.94 -0.85
N ALA A 139 -6.60 -16.47 0.32
CA ALA A 139 -7.58 -16.82 1.34
C ALA A 139 -8.32 -15.59 1.90
N THR A 140 -7.65 -14.44 2.00
CA THR A 140 -8.29 -13.19 2.45
C THR A 140 -9.23 -12.63 1.39
N ALA A 141 -8.80 -12.60 0.13
CA ALA A 141 -9.63 -12.19 -0.99
C ALA A 141 -10.89 -13.05 -1.11
N ALA A 142 -10.74 -14.38 -1.10
CA ALA A 142 -11.85 -15.33 -1.20
C ALA A 142 -12.84 -15.18 -0.03
N ARG A 143 -12.35 -15.02 1.21
CA ARG A 143 -13.21 -14.78 2.37
C ARG A 143 -13.99 -13.48 2.27
N ARG A 144 -13.36 -12.40 1.79
CA ARG A 144 -14.03 -11.11 1.61
C ARG A 144 -15.08 -11.16 0.51
N LEU A 145 -14.76 -11.78 -0.64
CA LEU A 145 -15.73 -11.99 -1.71
C LEU A 145 -16.93 -12.80 -1.18
N ARG A 146 -16.66 -13.89 -0.45
CA ARG A 146 -17.73 -14.70 0.12
C ARG A 146 -18.62 -13.90 1.09
N GLY A 147 -18.04 -13.04 1.93
CA GLY A 147 -18.81 -12.17 2.82
C GLY A 147 -19.62 -11.10 2.09
N LEU A 148 -19.22 -10.68 0.88
CA LEU A 148 -20.03 -9.81 0.03
C LEU A 148 -21.17 -10.56 -0.64
N GLU A 149 -20.91 -11.78 -1.11
CA GLU A 149 -21.92 -12.67 -1.74
C GLU A 149 -22.95 -13.17 -0.73
N ASP A 150 -22.54 -13.41 0.52
CA ASP A 150 -23.38 -13.91 1.59
C ASP A 150 -23.06 -13.22 2.94
N PRO A 151 -23.63 -12.02 3.18
CA PRO A 151 -23.34 -11.20 4.37
C PRO A 151 -23.83 -11.78 5.71
N ARG A 152 -24.51 -12.93 5.70
CA ARG A 152 -25.09 -13.55 6.89
C ARG A 152 -24.19 -14.64 7.50
N LEU A 153 -23.06 -14.93 6.87
CA LEU A 153 -21.97 -15.77 7.40
C LEU A 153 -20.94 -14.90 8.13
#